data_AF-A0A7S4IHY7-F1
#
_entry.id   AF-A0A7S4IHY7-F1
#
_cell.length_a   1.000
_cell.length_b   1.000
_cell.length_c   1.000
_cell.angle_alpha   90.00
_cell.angle_beta   90.00
_cell.angle_gamma   90.00
#
_symmetry.space_group_name_H-M   'P 1'
#
loop_
_entity.id
_entity.type
_entity.pdbx_description
1 polymer ?
#
loop_
_entity_poly.entity_id
_entity_poly.type
_entity_poly.pdbx_seq_one_letter_code
_entity_poly.pdbx_strand_id
1 'polypeptide(L)'
;TSALAVSAINASIVSEGAVLDAGIGSSLFEVRAGAHLRLEGITLANGRANNLVSGGAVSVLSASVEMVGCAVVNSSAAYGGAVAVVNGRLEMKDSTIEDSAAEQNGGALFVSGESVVVLRRSSIVGSVAQGSGGAVAISGGSVTVANSSI
;
A
#
# COMPACT_ATOMS: atom_id res chain seq x y z
N THR A 1 8.85 8.60 -15.19
CA THR A 1 7.56 8.00 -15.59
C THR A 1 6.56 8.24 -14.48
N SER A 2 5.33 8.62 -14.78
CA SER A 2 4.28 8.83 -13.76
C SER A 2 3.63 7.50 -13.37
N ALA A 3 3.11 7.40 -12.15
CA ALA A 3 2.36 6.24 -11.69
C ALA A 3 1.21 5.86 -12.64
N LEU A 4 0.82 4.58 -12.66
CA LEU A 4 -0.38 4.17 -13.35
C LEU A 4 -1.60 4.65 -12.55
N ALA A 5 -2.23 5.72 -13.03
CA ALA A 5 -3.48 6.20 -12.47
C ALA A 5 -4.62 5.24 -12.85
N VAL A 6 -5.22 4.60 -11.85
CA VAL A 6 -6.38 3.73 -12.04
C VAL A 6 -7.63 4.55 -11.73
N SER A 7 -8.26 5.05 -12.80
CA SER A 7 -9.43 5.95 -12.74
C SER A 7 -10.74 5.34 -13.27
N ALA A 8 -10.72 4.08 -13.74
CA ALA A 8 -11.90 3.39 -14.27
C ALA A 8 -12.31 2.17 -13.43
N ILE A 9 -13.61 1.85 -13.50
CA ILE A 9 -14.36 0.89 -12.67
C ILE A 9 -13.77 -0.52 -12.86
N ASN A 10 -13.07 -1.02 -11.84
CA ASN A 10 -12.48 -2.36 -11.72
C ASN A 10 -11.31 -2.68 -12.67
N ALA A 11 -10.08 -2.48 -12.18
CA ALA A 11 -8.87 -3.04 -12.79
C ALA A 11 -8.44 -4.31 -12.05
N SER A 12 -8.00 -5.33 -12.77
CA SER A 12 -7.42 -6.54 -12.17
C SER A 12 -6.12 -6.91 -12.86
N ILE A 13 -5.09 -7.19 -12.07
CA ILE A 13 -3.79 -7.69 -12.53
C ILE A 13 -3.53 -8.99 -11.77
N VAL A 14 -3.46 -10.09 -12.52
CA VAL A 14 -3.23 -11.42 -11.99
C VAL A 14 -2.01 -11.99 -12.71
N SER A 15 -1.01 -12.40 -11.94
CA SER A 15 0.16 -13.10 -12.46
C SER A 15 0.79 -13.91 -11.33
N GLU A 16 1.47 -15.01 -11.64
CA GLU A 16 2.28 -15.73 -10.66
C GLU A 16 3.72 -15.22 -10.72
N GLY A 17 4.14 -14.44 -9.72
CA GLY A 17 5.53 -14.00 -9.53
C GLY A 17 5.99 -12.87 -10.45
N ALA A 18 5.08 -12.14 -11.10
CA ALA A 18 5.47 -10.95 -11.86
C ALA A 18 5.94 -9.84 -10.91
N VAL A 19 7.05 -9.19 -11.27
CA VAL A 19 7.56 -8.01 -10.57
C VAL A 19 7.23 -6.76 -11.38
N LEU A 20 6.48 -5.86 -10.78
CA LEU A 20 6.31 -4.50 -11.27
C LEU A 20 7.29 -3.63 -10.47
N ASP A 21 8.30 -3.10 -11.15
CA ASP A 21 9.35 -2.28 -10.54
C ASP A 21 9.21 -0.83 -11.01
N ALA A 22 9.04 0.10 -10.08
CA ALA A 22 8.94 1.53 -10.39
C ALA A 22 10.29 2.22 -10.63
N GLY A 23 11.41 1.55 -10.33
CA GLY A 23 12.75 2.10 -10.47
C GLY A 23 12.96 3.40 -9.66
N ILE A 24 13.60 4.39 -10.28
CA ILE A 24 13.93 5.67 -9.62
C ILE A 24 12.80 6.70 -9.75
N GLY A 25 11.83 6.66 -8.83
CA GLY A 25 11.09 7.88 -8.46
C GLY A 25 9.61 7.97 -8.87
N SER A 26 8.88 6.86 -8.94
CA SER A 26 7.42 6.91 -9.08
C SER A 26 6.70 5.92 -8.17
N SER A 27 5.46 6.23 -7.80
CA SER A 27 4.54 5.21 -7.28
C SER A 27 4.06 4.31 -8.41
N LEU A 28 3.58 3.12 -8.08
CA LEU A 28 3.10 2.17 -9.08
C LEU A 28 1.63 2.41 -9.39
N PHE A 29 0.81 2.50 -8.34
CA PHE A 29 -0.63 2.63 -8.47
C PHE A 29 -1.16 3.80 -7.65
N GLU A 30 -1.98 4.61 -8.30
CA GLU A 30 -2.83 5.57 -7.63
C GLU A 30 -4.29 5.25 -7.96
N VAL A 31 -5.01 4.75 -6.97
CA VAL A 31 -6.39 4.27 -7.10
C VAL A 31 -7.31 5.33 -6.52
N ARG A 32 -8.11 5.97 -7.38
CA ARG A 32 -8.88 7.16 -7.04
C ARG A 32 -10.38 6.87 -6.88
N ALA A 33 -11.11 7.90 -6.44
CA ALA A 33 -12.51 7.82 -6.01
C ALA A 33 -13.38 6.94 -6.91
N GLY A 34 -14.04 5.95 -6.30
CA GLY A 34 -14.95 5.03 -6.98
C GLY A 34 -14.28 3.90 -7.77
N ALA A 35 -12.95 3.85 -7.85
CA ALA A 35 -12.25 2.75 -8.49
C ALA A 35 -12.04 1.57 -7.53
N HIS A 36 -11.86 0.40 -8.15
CA HIS A 36 -11.44 -0.82 -7.49
C HIS A 36 -10.24 -1.40 -8.23
N LEU A 37 -9.20 -1.81 -7.49
CA LEU A 37 -8.04 -2.49 -8.04
C LEU A 37 -7.85 -3.83 -7.32
N ARG A 38 -7.85 -4.92 -8.07
CA ARG A 38 -7.46 -6.25 -7.57
C ARG A 38 -6.09 -6.64 -8.09
N LEU A 39 -5.17 -6.92 -7.19
CA LEU A 39 -3.84 -7.43 -7.49
C LEU A 39 -3.71 -8.85 -6.94
N GLU A 40 -3.20 -9.77 -7.75
CA GLU A 40 -3.04 -11.16 -7.34
C GLU A 40 -1.73 -11.76 -7.83
N GLY A 41 -0.94 -12.32 -6.89
CA GLY A 41 0.30 -13.04 -7.14
C GLY A 41 1.49 -12.20 -7.61
N ILE A 42 1.42 -10.87 -7.46
CA ILE A 42 2.45 -9.95 -7.98
C ILE A 42 3.31 -9.32 -6.88
N THR A 43 4.52 -8.95 -7.25
CA THR A 43 5.44 -8.13 -6.45
C THR A 43 5.45 -6.69 -6.96
N LEU A 44 5.21 -5.74 -6.07
CA LEU A 44 5.39 -4.31 -6.31
C LEU A 44 6.71 -3.87 -5.68
N ALA A 45 7.65 -3.40 -6.47
CA ALA A 45 9.00 -3.08 -6.01
C ALA A 45 9.37 -1.62 -6.23
N ASN A 46 10.16 -1.09 -5.30
CA ASN A 46 10.85 0.20 -5.40
C ASN A 46 9.91 1.39 -5.64
N GLY A 47 8.66 1.30 -5.15
CA GLY A 47 7.70 2.39 -5.26
C GLY A 47 8.17 3.60 -4.46
N ARG A 48 8.18 4.78 -5.08
CA ARG A 48 8.60 6.03 -4.43
C ARG A 48 7.62 7.17 -4.66
N ALA A 49 7.10 7.75 -3.58
CA ALA A 49 6.24 8.93 -3.65
C ALA A 49 6.81 10.09 -2.83
N ASN A 50 6.90 11.26 -3.46
CA ASN A 50 7.49 12.46 -2.87
C ASN A 50 6.42 13.47 -2.39
N ASN A 51 5.15 13.08 -2.35
CA ASN A 51 4.05 13.96 -1.96
C ASN A 51 3.41 13.51 -0.64
N LEU A 52 2.70 14.42 0.02
CA LEU A 52 2.25 14.28 1.41
C LEU A 52 1.02 13.37 1.61
N VAL A 53 0.47 12.78 0.55
CA VAL A 53 -0.80 12.01 0.61
C VAL A 53 -0.70 10.65 -0.08
N SER A 54 0.48 10.24 -0.53
CA SER A 54 0.67 9.02 -1.31
C SER A 54 1.53 8.00 -0.59
N GLY A 55 1.21 6.73 -0.81
CA GLY A 55 2.09 5.62 -0.46
C GLY A 55 3.18 5.44 -1.51
N GLY A 56 4.28 4.79 -1.14
CA GLY A 56 5.40 4.60 -2.06
C GLY A 56 5.01 3.77 -3.26
N ALA A 57 4.38 2.62 -3.06
CA ALA A 57 3.91 1.75 -4.14
C ALA A 57 2.44 2.02 -4.52
N VAL A 58 1.55 2.10 -3.52
CA VAL A 58 0.10 2.17 -3.73
C VAL A 58 -0.52 3.29 -2.92
N SER A 59 -1.31 4.14 -3.58
CA SER A 59 -2.18 5.13 -2.95
C SER A 59 -3.64 4.76 -3.15
N VAL A 60 -4.39 4.62 -2.06
CA VAL A 60 -5.83 4.33 -2.08
C VAL A 60 -6.59 5.58 -1.61
N LEU A 61 -7.21 6.29 -2.55
CA LEU A 61 -7.83 7.60 -2.32
C LEU A 61 -9.33 7.55 -2.62
N SER A 62 -10.15 7.41 -1.58
CA SER A 62 -11.61 7.20 -1.70
C SER A 62 -11.99 6.01 -2.59
N ALA A 63 -11.15 4.99 -2.59
CA ALA A 63 -11.20 3.85 -3.49
C ALA A 63 -11.06 2.53 -2.75
N SER A 64 -11.04 1.42 -3.47
CA SER A 64 -10.81 0.09 -2.88
C SER A 64 -9.68 -0.67 -3.58
N VAL A 65 -8.84 -1.33 -2.79
CA VAL A 65 -7.79 -2.22 -3.28
C VAL A 65 -7.85 -3.55 -2.57
N GLU A 66 -7.74 -4.64 -3.34
CA GLU A 66 -7.56 -5.99 -2.82
C GLU A 66 -6.23 -6.56 -3.31
N MET A 67 -5.45 -7.12 -2.39
CA MET A 67 -4.17 -7.77 -2.67
C MET A 67 -4.20 -9.20 -2.14
N VAL A 68 -3.98 -10.17 -3.02
CA VAL A 68 -4.01 -11.61 -2.70
C VAL A 68 -2.71 -12.26 -3.15
N GLY A 69 -1.94 -12.86 -2.25
CA GLY A 69 -0.67 -13.48 -2.64
C GLY A 69 0.38 -12.49 -3.14
N CYS A 70 0.29 -11.22 -2.73
CA CYS A 70 1.15 -10.15 -3.25
C CYS A 70 2.29 -9.81 -2.29
N ALA A 71 3.35 -9.20 -2.83
CA ALA A 71 4.41 -8.58 -2.05
C ALA A 71 4.55 -7.10 -2.40
N VAL A 72 4.81 -6.24 -1.42
CA VAL A 72 5.28 -4.86 -1.64
C VAL A 72 6.61 -4.68 -0.96
N VAL A 73 7.64 -4.32 -1.72
CA VAL A 73 9.04 -4.42 -1.28
C VAL A 73 9.77 -3.11 -1.54
N ASN A 74 10.68 -2.75 -0.64
CA ASN A 74 11.64 -1.65 -0.80
C ASN A 74 10.99 -0.32 -1.23
N SER A 75 9.79 -0.03 -0.73
CA SER A 75 9.05 1.16 -1.12
C SER A 75 9.22 2.27 -0.08
N SER A 76 9.16 3.53 -0.52
CA SER A 76 9.25 4.65 0.43
C SER A 76 8.42 5.87 0.04
N ALA A 77 7.91 6.56 1.05
CA ALA A 77 7.15 7.80 0.89
C ALA A 77 7.19 8.66 2.15
N ALA A 78 6.53 9.83 2.11
CA ALA A 78 6.32 10.61 3.33
C ALA A 78 5.39 9.88 4.31
N TYR A 79 4.33 9.24 3.80
CA TYR A 79 3.33 8.52 4.60
C TYR A 79 3.05 7.16 3.96
N GLY A 80 3.11 6.09 4.74
CA GLY A 80 2.85 4.76 4.19
C GLY A 80 3.95 4.38 3.19
N GLY A 81 5.12 4.00 3.69
CA GLY A 81 6.28 3.78 2.82
C GLY A 81 5.97 2.82 1.67
N ALA A 82 5.10 1.83 1.89
CA ALA A 82 4.51 1.02 0.84
C ALA A 82 3.12 1.53 0.41
N VAL A 83 2.19 1.64 1.34
CA VAL A 83 0.77 1.87 1.04
C VAL A 83 0.19 2.99 1.92
N ALA A 84 -0.50 3.94 1.30
CA ALA A 84 -1.30 4.93 2.01
C ALA A 84 -2.79 4.76 1.66
N VAL A 85 -3.65 4.74 2.68
CA VAL A 85 -5.11 4.60 2.55
C VAL A 85 -5.79 5.81 3.17
N VAL A 86 -6.51 6.57 2.33
CA VAL A 86 -7.20 7.81 2.71
C VAL A 86 -8.66 7.74 2.26
N ASN A 87 -9.58 7.73 3.23
CA ASN A 87 -11.02 7.51 3.02
C ASN A 87 -11.35 6.28 2.15
N GLY A 88 -10.50 5.25 2.19
CA GLY A 88 -10.57 4.13 1.26
C GLY A 88 -10.58 2.77 1.96
N ARG A 89 -10.61 1.70 1.17
CA ARG A 89 -10.55 0.32 1.66
C ARG A 89 -9.33 -0.39 1.12
N LEU A 90 -8.57 -1.04 2.00
CA LEU A 90 -7.51 -1.98 1.62
C LEU A 90 -7.79 -3.33 2.27
N GLU A 91 -7.79 -4.38 1.46
CA GLU A 91 -7.79 -5.76 1.94
C GLU A 91 -6.55 -6.48 1.45
N MET A 92 -5.76 -7.01 2.39
CA MET A 92 -4.59 -7.83 2.10
C MET A 92 -4.79 -9.22 2.66
N LYS A 93 -4.63 -10.21 1.80
CA LYS A 93 -4.76 -11.62 2.14
C LYS A 93 -3.54 -12.38 1.63
N ASP A 94 -2.95 -13.23 2.49
CA ASP A 94 -1.81 -14.07 2.12
C ASP A 94 -0.67 -13.24 1.49
N SER A 95 -0.42 -12.03 2.01
CA SER A 95 0.44 -11.02 1.37
C SER A 95 1.46 -10.44 2.34
N THR A 96 2.54 -9.85 1.81
CA THR A 96 3.62 -9.28 2.60
C THR A 96 3.93 -7.84 2.20
N ILE A 97 4.19 -6.97 3.19
CA ILE A 97 4.93 -5.71 2.98
C ILE A 97 6.27 -5.83 3.69
N GLU A 98 7.35 -5.60 2.96
CA GLU A 98 8.71 -5.74 3.49
C GLU A 98 9.58 -4.53 3.16
N ASP A 99 10.50 -4.26 4.08
CA ASP A 99 11.61 -3.32 3.93
C ASP A 99 11.21 -1.95 3.37
N SER A 100 10.03 -1.48 3.78
CA SER A 100 9.48 -0.21 3.33
C SER A 100 9.69 0.88 4.38
N ALA A 101 9.91 2.12 3.93
CA ALA A 101 10.29 3.22 4.81
C ALA A 101 9.41 4.47 4.63
N ALA A 102 9.04 5.10 5.73
CA ALA A 102 8.33 6.38 5.71
C ALA A 102 9.14 7.50 6.38
N GLU A 103 9.19 8.67 5.75
CA GLU A 103 9.82 9.85 6.34
C GLU A 103 9.00 10.41 7.51
N GLN A 104 7.68 10.27 7.48
CA GLN A 104 6.80 10.77 8.54
C GLN A 104 6.13 9.64 9.29
N ASN A 105 5.12 8.96 8.73
CA ASN A 105 4.33 8.01 9.50
C ASN A 105 4.03 6.72 8.74
N GLY A 106 4.08 5.59 9.46
CA GLY A 106 3.75 4.27 8.93
C GLY A 106 4.73 3.77 7.87
N GLY A 107 5.82 3.12 8.30
CA GLY A 107 6.89 2.65 7.43
C GLY A 107 6.42 1.76 6.28
N ALA A 108 5.42 0.94 6.54
CA ALA A 108 4.71 0.17 5.54
C ALA A 108 3.38 0.83 5.19
N LEU A 109 2.51 1.00 6.18
CA LEU A 109 1.12 1.33 5.99
C LEU A 109 0.73 2.59 6.77
N PHE A 110 0.14 3.55 6.07
CA PHE A 110 -0.51 4.70 6.68
C PHE A 110 -2.01 4.68 6.39
N VAL A 111 -2.83 4.89 7.44
CA VAL A 111 -4.29 4.86 7.36
C VAL A 111 -4.86 6.16 7.94
N SER A 112 -5.71 6.85 7.18
CA SER A 112 -6.36 8.09 7.61
C SER A 112 -7.78 8.25 7.08
N GLY A 113 -8.52 9.22 7.63
CA GLY A 113 -9.92 9.46 7.26
C GLY A 113 -10.84 8.29 7.66
N GLU A 114 -11.95 8.12 6.95
CA GLU A 114 -12.90 7.02 7.17
C GLU A 114 -12.45 5.70 6.50
N SER A 115 -11.17 5.35 6.65
CA SER A 115 -10.59 4.19 5.98
C SER A 115 -10.87 2.87 6.71
N VAL A 116 -10.90 1.78 5.94
CA VAL A 116 -11.01 0.41 6.47
C VAL A 116 -9.88 -0.44 5.89
N VAL A 117 -9.02 -0.96 6.76
CA VAL A 117 -7.95 -1.88 6.36
C VAL A 117 -8.13 -3.24 7.04
N VAL A 118 -7.97 -4.31 6.27
CA VAL A 118 -8.06 -5.69 6.74
C VAL A 118 -6.83 -6.47 6.29
N LEU A 119 -6.08 -7.02 7.25
CA LEU A 119 -4.90 -7.85 7.01
C LEU A 119 -5.19 -9.29 7.48
N ARG A 120 -5.18 -10.26 6.57
CA ARG A 120 -5.47 -11.68 6.87
C ARG A 120 -4.37 -12.59 6.39
N ARG A 121 -3.74 -13.36 7.30
CA ARG A 121 -2.61 -14.24 6.95
C ARG A 121 -1.52 -13.47 6.21
N SER A 122 -1.25 -12.25 6.68
CA SER A 122 -0.31 -11.33 6.05
C SER A 122 0.79 -10.95 7.02
N SER A 123 1.90 -10.46 6.49
CA SER A 123 3.01 -9.96 7.31
C SER A 123 3.42 -8.56 6.90
N ILE A 124 3.81 -7.76 7.89
CA ILE A 124 4.60 -6.55 7.68
C ILE A 124 5.92 -6.77 8.39
N VAL A 125 7.04 -6.63 7.68
CA VAL A 125 8.38 -6.95 8.19
C VAL A 125 9.37 -5.86 7.78
N GLY A 126 10.35 -5.57 8.63
CA GLY A 126 11.49 -4.69 8.29
C GLY A 126 11.11 -3.24 7.97
N SER A 127 9.84 -2.86 8.15
CA SER A 127 9.32 -1.58 7.70
C SER A 127 9.34 -0.54 8.82
N VAL A 128 9.84 0.66 8.53
CA VAL A 128 10.16 1.67 9.55
C VAL A 128 9.72 3.08 9.15
N ALA A 129 9.14 3.83 10.10
CA ALA A 129 8.89 5.26 9.96
C ALA A 129 9.89 6.05 10.80
N GLN A 130 10.34 7.20 10.30
CA GLN A 130 11.17 8.12 11.10
C GLN A 130 10.33 8.91 12.13
N GLY A 131 9.05 9.17 11.84
CA GLY A 131 8.11 9.73 12.81
C GLY A 131 7.34 8.63 13.54
N SER A 132 6.01 8.60 13.43
CA SER A 132 5.16 7.75 14.27
C SER A 132 4.73 6.43 13.61
N GLY A 133 4.38 5.46 14.46
CA GLY A 133 3.71 4.22 14.07
C GLY A 133 4.63 3.06 13.66
N GLY A 134 5.95 3.23 13.67
CA GLY A 134 6.87 2.16 13.26
C GLY A 134 6.49 1.65 11.87
N ALA A 135 6.01 0.42 11.76
CA ALA A 135 5.49 -0.16 10.52
C ALA A 135 4.11 0.38 10.11
N VAL A 136 3.19 0.63 11.05
CA VAL A 136 1.79 1.00 10.78
C VAL A 136 1.36 2.21 11.59
N ALA A 137 0.92 3.26 10.91
CA ALA A 137 0.34 4.44 11.54
C ALA A 137 -1.13 4.60 11.19
N ILE A 138 -1.96 4.78 12.21
CA ILE A 138 -3.42 4.94 12.10
C ILE A 138 -3.78 6.32 12.64
N SER A 139 -4.14 7.23 11.75
CA SER A 139 -4.60 8.59 12.09
C SER A 139 -6.12 8.74 11.97
N GLY A 140 -6.82 7.70 11.51
CA GLY A 140 -8.27 7.63 11.37
C GLY A 140 -8.71 6.28 10.83
N GLY A 141 -10.00 5.98 10.93
CA GLY A 141 -10.59 4.74 10.40
C GLY A 141 -10.32 3.53 11.28
N SER A 142 -10.26 2.35 10.67
CA SER A 142 -10.08 1.07 11.37
C SER A 142 -9.10 0.16 10.66
N VAL A 143 -8.34 -0.60 11.46
CA VAL A 143 -7.43 -1.65 10.98
C VAL A 143 -7.74 -2.94 11.73
N THR A 144 -8.03 -4.01 10.98
CA THR A 144 -8.24 -5.36 11.53
C THR A 144 -7.09 -6.26 11.11
N VAL A 145 -6.48 -6.93 12.10
CA VAL A 145 -5.35 -7.84 11.88
C VAL A 145 -5.76 -9.24 12.35
N ALA A 146 -5.78 -10.22 11.46
CA ALA A 146 -6.23 -11.57 11.76
C ALA A 146 -5.26 -12.63 11.21
N ASN A 147 -4.70 -13.45 12.10
CA ASN A 147 -3.68 -14.46 11.77
C ASN A 147 -2.48 -13.87 11.02
N SER A 148 -2.05 -12.68 11.41
CA SER A 148 -1.06 -11.87 10.70
C SER A 148 -0.02 -11.35 11.70
N SER A 149 1.15 -10.95 11.21
CA SER A 149 2.22 -10.33 12.01
C SER A 149 2.54 -8.92 11.53
N ILE A 150 2.93 -8.05 12.45
CA ILE A 150 3.42 -6.69 12.20
C ILE A 150 4.67 -6.48 13.06
#